data_AF-A0A239KMD4-F1
#
_entry.id   AF-A0A239KMD4-F1
#
_cell.length_a   1.000
_cell.length_b   1.000
_cell.length_c   1.000
_cell.angle_alpha   90.00
_cell.angle_beta   90.00
_cell.angle_gamma   90.00
#
_symmetry.space_group_name_H-M   'P 1'
#
loop_
_entity.id
_entity.type
_entity.pdbx_description
1 polymer ?
#
loop_
_entity_poly.entity_id
_entity_poly.type
_entity_poly.pdbx_seq_one_letter_code
_entity_poly.pdbx_strand_id
1 'polypeptide(L)'
;MNADTRALLSEAFAIIDGIPDDAIRFGAPRSIKGPTLDDGTVCSPEGWLAQHPRFIERGLRLTEDGSAILYRGEGSASVPAALPMARALGLPLDEARRLFGQREEFTANPDNPLTDKQLWEQRVREVLGKAHSPRAEVQELAETGSLDPHFGHDVPL
;
A
#
# COMPACT_ATOMS: atom_id res chain seq x y z
N MET A 1 11.52 -1.68 1.01
CA MET A 1 10.51 -2.68 1.46
C MET A 1 11.20 -4.03 1.61
N ASN A 2 11.01 -4.74 2.72
CA ASN A 2 11.61 -6.07 2.92
C ASN A 2 10.77 -7.18 2.21
N ALA A 3 11.31 -8.40 2.15
CA ALA A 3 10.69 -9.51 1.43
C ALA A 3 9.35 -9.95 2.05
N ASP A 4 9.25 -9.96 3.38
CA ASP A 4 8.04 -10.30 4.11
C ASP A 4 6.91 -9.30 3.83
N THR A 5 7.16 -8.00 3.98
CA THR A 5 6.21 -6.92 3.65
C THR A 5 5.73 -7.04 2.21
N ARG A 6 6.63 -7.35 1.28
CA ARG A 6 6.27 -7.55 -0.13
C ARG A 6 5.36 -8.75 -0.32
N ALA A 7 5.68 -9.89 0.31
CA ALA A 7 4.85 -11.09 0.24
C ALA A 7 3.45 -10.85 0.83
N LEU A 8 3.37 -10.14 1.96
CA LEU A 8 2.10 -9.74 2.59
C LEU A 8 1.26 -8.85 1.69
N LEU A 9 1.90 -7.88 1.03
CA LEU A 9 1.21 -6.96 0.14
C LEU A 9 0.74 -7.66 -1.15
N SER A 10 1.54 -8.59 -1.69
CA SER A 10 1.13 -9.44 -2.82
C SER A 10 -0.02 -10.39 -2.45
N GLU A 11 -0.04 -10.88 -1.22
CA GLU A 11 -1.12 -11.70 -0.70
C GLU A 11 -2.41 -10.88 -0.51
N ALA A 12 -2.30 -9.69 0.09
CA ALA A 12 -3.41 -8.75 0.18
C ALA A 12 -3.96 -8.40 -1.21
N PHE A 13 -3.08 -8.19 -2.18
CA PHE A 13 -3.45 -7.94 -3.57
C PHE A 13 -4.28 -9.09 -4.15
N ALA A 14 -3.82 -10.34 -4.01
CA ALA A 14 -4.53 -11.50 -4.53
C ALA A 14 -5.92 -11.71 -3.89
N ILE A 15 -6.07 -11.39 -2.60
CA ILE A 15 -7.36 -11.46 -1.91
C ILE A 15 -8.35 -10.43 -2.47
N ILE A 16 -7.91 -9.18 -2.61
CA ILE A 16 -8.76 -8.09 -3.11
C ILE A 16 -9.07 -8.27 -4.60
N ASP A 17 -8.11 -8.74 -5.40
CA ASP A 17 -8.31 -9.08 -6.82
C ASP A 17 -9.40 -10.16 -7.01
N GLY A 18 -9.52 -11.09 -6.07
CA GLY A 18 -10.56 -12.13 -6.06
C GLY A 18 -11.97 -11.63 -5.68
N ILE A 19 -12.13 -10.39 -5.21
CA ILE A 19 -13.42 -9.82 -4.80
C ILE A 19 -14.05 -9.03 -5.96
N PRO A 20 -15.37 -9.13 -6.21
CA PRO A 20 -16.06 -8.33 -7.22
C PRO A 20 -15.86 -6.82 -7.05
N ASP A 21 -15.80 -6.07 -8.16
CA ASP A 21 -15.59 -4.61 -8.14
C ASP A 21 -16.66 -3.84 -7.36
N ASP A 22 -17.92 -4.29 -7.42
CA ASP A 22 -19.06 -3.68 -6.73
C ASP A 22 -19.08 -3.96 -5.22
N ALA A 23 -18.31 -4.96 -4.77
CA ALA A 23 -18.15 -5.33 -3.37
C ALA A 23 -17.01 -4.54 -2.65
N ILE A 24 -16.29 -3.68 -3.36
CA ILE A 24 -15.21 -2.86 -2.80
C ILE A 24 -15.55 -1.37 -2.90
N ARG A 25 -15.49 -0.66 -1.76
CA ARG A 25 -15.69 0.79 -1.68
C ARG A 25 -14.72 1.44 -0.71
N PHE A 26 -14.05 2.51 -1.12
CA PHE A 26 -13.26 3.32 -0.17
C PHE A 26 -14.20 4.01 0.82
N GLY A 27 -13.74 4.18 2.07
CA GLY A 27 -14.50 4.84 3.12
C GLY A 27 -14.41 4.09 4.44
N ALA A 28 -15.40 4.29 5.31
CA ALA A 28 -15.46 3.53 6.55
C ALA A 28 -15.46 2.02 6.26
N PRO A 29 -14.81 1.20 7.11
CA PRO A 29 -14.73 -0.26 6.95
C PRO A 29 -16.06 -0.94 7.26
N ARG A 30 -17.17 -0.38 6.78
CA ARG A 30 -18.51 -0.92 6.98
C ARG A 30 -18.63 -2.16 6.12
N SER A 31 -18.96 -3.27 6.75
CA SER A 31 -19.61 -4.40 6.09
C SER A 31 -21.10 -4.06 6.02
N ILE A 32 -21.56 -3.46 4.92
CA ILE A 32 -23.01 -3.45 4.68
C ILE A 32 -23.34 -4.88 4.29
N LYS A 33 -23.80 -5.69 5.27
CA LYS A 33 -24.61 -6.85 4.94
C LYS A 33 -25.90 -6.26 4.40
N GLY A 34 -26.17 -6.43 3.11
CA GLY A 34 -27.46 -5.98 2.60
C GLY A 34 -28.62 -6.69 3.31
N PRO A 35 -29.86 -6.21 3.14
CA PRO A 35 -31.03 -6.75 3.84
C PRO A 35 -31.27 -8.24 3.56
N THR A 36 -30.65 -8.81 2.53
CA THR A 36 -30.68 -10.23 2.20
C THR A 36 -29.26 -10.82 2.06
N LEU A 37 -29.13 -12.16 2.19
CA LEU A 37 -27.88 -12.89 1.88
C LEU A 37 -27.45 -12.70 0.41
N ASP A 38 -28.38 -12.30 -0.47
CA ASP A 38 -28.15 -12.07 -1.91
C ASP A 38 -27.50 -10.71 -2.22
N ASP A 39 -27.58 -9.72 -1.30
CA ASP A 39 -27.07 -8.36 -1.54
C ASP A 39 -25.54 -8.21 -1.35
N GLY A 40 -24.84 -9.31 -1.04
CA GLY A 40 -23.40 -9.33 -0.87
C GLY A 40 -22.89 -8.51 0.33
N THR A 41 -21.58 -8.54 0.55
CA THR A 41 -20.90 -7.67 1.52
C THR A 41 -20.16 -6.60 0.72
N VAL A 42 -20.50 -5.32 0.92
CA VAL A 42 -19.69 -4.21 0.38
C VAL A 42 -18.80 -3.71 1.50
N CYS A 43 -17.48 -3.65 1.28
CA CYS A 43 -16.52 -3.25 2.30
C CYS A 43 -15.29 -2.55 1.69
N SER A 44 -14.56 -1.79 2.51
CA SER A 44 -13.28 -1.23 2.09
C SER A 44 -12.18 -2.29 2.01
N PRO A 45 -11.08 -2.05 1.27
CA PRO A 45 -9.99 -3.02 1.16
C PRO A 45 -9.46 -3.47 2.53
N GLU A 46 -9.24 -2.55 3.46
CA GLU A 46 -8.82 -2.87 4.83
C GLU A 46 -9.88 -3.68 5.60
N GLY A 47 -11.17 -3.45 5.36
CA GLY A 47 -12.25 -4.17 6.02
C GLY A 47 -12.38 -5.60 5.51
N TRP A 48 -12.14 -5.83 4.21
CA TRP A 48 -12.01 -7.18 3.65
C TRP A 48 -10.81 -7.93 4.23
N LEU A 49 -9.65 -7.27 4.33
CA LEU A 49 -8.46 -7.88 4.92
C LEU A 49 -8.67 -8.18 6.40
N ALA A 50 -9.33 -7.30 7.16
CA ALA A 50 -9.61 -7.52 8.58
C ALA A 50 -10.62 -8.67 8.86
N GLN A 51 -11.33 -9.14 7.83
CA GLN A 51 -12.23 -10.30 7.88
C GLN A 51 -11.57 -11.58 7.33
N HIS A 52 -10.42 -11.48 6.67
CA HIS A 52 -9.76 -12.63 6.06
C HIS A 52 -8.97 -13.44 7.10
N PRO A 53 -9.11 -14.79 7.17
CA PRO A 53 -8.51 -15.63 8.22
C PRO A 53 -7.00 -15.41 8.44
N ARG A 54 -6.22 -15.27 7.36
CA ARG A 54 -4.76 -15.07 7.45
C ARG A 54 -4.36 -13.74 8.09
N PHE A 55 -5.13 -12.69 7.84
CA PHE A 55 -4.89 -11.36 8.43
C PHE A 55 -5.45 -11.27 9.84
N ILE A 56 -6.52 -12.02 10.09
CA ILE A 56 -7.06 -12.30 11.41
C ILE A 56 -5.98 -12.94 12.31
N GLU A 57 -5.29 -13.98 11.85
CA GLU A 57 -4.21 -14.63 12.61
C GLU A 57 -3.06 -13.68 12.94
N ARG A 58 -2.83 -12.66 12.10
CA ARG A 58 -1.82 -11.61 12.32
C ARG A 58 -2.29 -10.50 13.26
N GLY A 59 -3.54 -10.53 13.70
CA GLY A 59 -4.12 -9.61 14.66
C GLY A 59 -5.00 -8.52 14.06
N LEU A 60 -5.30 -8.53 12.76
CA LEU A 60 -6.32 -7.63 12.21
C LEU A 60 -7.72 -8.09 12.59
N ARG A 61 -8.58 -7.14 12.97
CA ARG A 61 -10.00 -7.36 13.23
C ARG A 61 -10.80 -6.14 12.85
N LEU A 62 -12.06 -6.36 12.49
CA LEU A 62 -13.09 -5.32 12.52
C LEU A 62 -13.60 -5.18 13.96
N THR A 63 -13.99 -3.97 14.37
CA THR A 63 -14.85 -3.82 15.55
C THR A 63 -16.22 -4.49 15.31
N GLU A 64 -16.94 -4.83 16.38
CA GLU A 64 -18.25 -5.51 16.28
C GLU A 64 -19.28 -4.72 15.44
N ASP A 65 -19.21 -3.39 15.49
CA ASP A 65 -20.05 -2.48 14.73
C ASP A 65 -19.51 -2.19 13.31
N GLY A 66 -18.34 -2.73 12.97
CA GLY A 66 -17.65 -2.51 11.70
C GLY A 66 -17.25 -1.07 11.42
N SER A 67 -17.09 -0.24 12.46
CA SER A 67 -16.68 1.15 12.29
C SER A 67 -15.17 1.35 12.22
N ALA A 68 -14.37 0.41 12.72
CA ALA A 68 -12.93 0.55 12.81
C ALA A 68 -12.15 -0.75 12.56
N ILE A 69 -10.89 -0.57 12.16
CA ILE A 69 -9.89 -1.63 12.08
C ILE A 69 -9.06 -1.63 13.35
N LEU A 70 -8.90 -2.82 13.93
CA LEU A 70 -8.05 -3.08 15.09
C LEU A 70 -6.81 -3.87 14.67
N TYR A 71 -5.68 -3.62 15.33
CA TYR A 71 -4.49 -4.47 15.26
C TYR A 71 -4.12 -4.94 16.67
N ARG A 72 -4.17 -6.25 16.90
CA ARG A 72 -3.91 -6.90 18.20
C ARG A 72 -4.77 -6.31 19.34
N GLY A 73 -6.01 -5.94 19.03
CA GLY A 73 -6.94 -5.33 19.98
C GLY A 73 -6.79 -3.83 20.16
N GLU A 74 -5.81 -3.19 19.52
CA GLU A 74 -5.62 -1.73 19.56
C GLU A 74 -6.24 -1.06 18.33
N GLY A 75 -6.99 0.01 18.55
CA GLY A 75 -7.59 0.84 17.50
C GLY A 75 -8.85 1.54 18.01
N SER A 76 -9.38 2.46 17.20
CA SER A 76 -10.68 3.09 17.44
C SER A 76 -11.18 3.77 16.17
N ALA A 77 -12.45 4.15 16.14
CA ALA A 77 -13.03 4.89 15.01
C ALA A 77 -12.36 6.25 14.72
N SER A 78 -11.63 6.82 15.68
CA SER A 78 -10.86 8.06 15.48
C SER A 78 -9.46 7.83 14.91
N VAL A 79 -9.00 6.57 14.84
CA VAL A 79 -7.71 6.19 14.27
C VAL A 79 -7.91 5.79 12.82
N PRO A 80 -7.22 6.45 11.85
CA PRO A 80 -7.29 6.07 10.45
C PRO A 80 -6.84 4.62 10.25
N ALA A 81 -7.52 3.87 9.38
CA ALA A 81 -7.20 2.47 9.10
C ALA A 81 -5.76 2.25 8.61
N ALA A 82 -5.14 3.27 8.01
CA ALA A 82 -3.74 3.25 7.63
C ALA A 82 -2.79 2.83 8.78
N LEU A 83 -3.08 3.20 10.04
CA LEU A 83 -2.21 2.87 11.17
C LEU A 83 -2.21 1.36 11.53
N PRO A 84 -3.37 0.71 11.79
CA PRO A 84 -3.39 -0.73 12.03
C PRO A 84 -2.92 -1.52 10.80
N MET A 85 -3.21 -1.04 9.58
CA MET A 85 -2.73 -1.68 8.35
C MET A 85 -1.21 -1.58 8.18
N ALA A 86 -0.59 -0.44 8.51
CA ALA A 86 0.87 -0.28 8.52
C ALA A 86 1.53 -1.33 9.42
N ARG A 87 0.98 -1.53 10.62
CA ARG A 87 1.50 -2.51 11.59
C ARG A 87 1.29 -3.94 11.13
N ALA A 88 0.13 -4.26 10.57
CA ALA A 88 -0.20 -5.61 10.11
C ALA A 88 0.61 -6.05 8.88
N LEU A 89 0.89 -5.12 7.97
CA LEU A 89 1.62 -5.38 6.72
C LEU A 89 3.13 -5.10 6.85
N GLY A 90 3.58 -4.47 7.93
CA GLY A 90 4.96 -4.01 8.05
C GLY A 90 5.30 -2.92 7.03
N LEU A 91 4.35 -2.02 6.76
CA LEU A 91 4.51 -0.88 5.85
C LEU A 91 4.88 0.39 6.61
N PRO A 92 5.64 1.31 5.99
CA PRO A 92 5.71 2.70 6.44
C PRO A 92 4.30 3.31 6.49
N LEU A 93 4.04 4.15 7.49
CA LEU A 93 2.71 4.76 7.66
C LEU A 93 2.26 5.55 6.43
N ASP A 94 3.17 6.22 5.73
CA ASP A 94 2.84 6.98 4.52
C ASP A 94 2.45 6.09 3.34
N GLU A 95 3.02 4.89 3.23
CA GLU A 95 2.60 3.90 2.24
C GLU A 95 1.22 3.34 2.60
N ALA A 96 1.01 3.01 3.87
CA ALA A 96 -0.30 2.55 4.34
C ALA A 96 -1.39 3.63 4.17
N ARG A 97 -1.07 4.91 4.36
CA ARG A 97 -1.98 6.04 4.07
C ARG A 97 -2.33 6.12 2.59
N ARG A 98 -1.37 5.92 1.69
CA ARG A 98 -1.66 5.90 0.25
C ARG A 98 -2.57 4.74 -0.13
N LEU A 99 -2.36 3.57 0.47
CA LEU A 99 -3.13 2.36 0.15
C LEU A 99 -4.53 2.36 0.78
N PHE A 100 -4.67 2.77 2.04
CA PHE A 100 -5.89 2.63 2.84
C PHE A 100 -6.46 3.96 3.32
N GLY A 101 -5.98 5.09 2.78
CA GLY A 101 -6.58 6.41 2.96
C GLY A 101 -7.79 6.61 2.05
N GLN A 102 -8.42 7.78 2.17
CA GLN A 102 -9.63 8.08 1.40
C GLN A 102 -9.33 8.21 -0.10
N ARG A 103 -10.37 8.08 -0.93
CA ARG A 103 -10.24 8.19 -2.39
C ARG A 103 -9.73 9.57 -2.78
N GLU A 104 -10.29 10.60 -2.15
CA GLU A 104 -10.09 12.02 -2.44
C GLU A 104 -8.67 12.49 -2.09
N GLU A 105 -8.04 11.88 -1.10
CA GLU A 105 -6.70 12.28 -0.62
C GLU A 105 -5.59 12.01 -1.67
N PHE A 106 -5.83 11.09 -2.60
CA PHE A 106 -4.79 10.62 -3.53
C PHE A 106 -5.25 10.52 -4.99
N THR A 107 -6.48 10.95 -5.30
CA THR A 107 -6.96 11.02 -6.68
C THR A 107 -6.96 12.48 -7.11
N ALA A 108 -6.00 12.85 -7.98
CA ALA A 108 -5.92 14.21 -8.53
C ALA A 108 -7.08 14.56 -9.48
N ASN A 109 -7.87 13.57 -9.90
CA ASN A 109 -9.00 13.73 -10.79
C ASN A 109 -10.25 12.99 -10.25
N PRO A 110 -11.26 13.68 -9.70
CA PRO A 110 -12.49 13.04 -9.23
C PRO A 110 -13.27 12.34 -10.36
N ASP A 111 -13.03 12.69 -11.63
CA ASP A 111 -13.59 12.03 -12.81
C ASP A 111 -12.77 10.81 -13.28
N ASN A 112 -11.88 10.26 -12.43
CA ASN A 112 -11.15 9.05 -12.77
C ASN A 112 -12.13 7.88 -12.93
N PRO A 113 -12.22 7.24 -14.12
CA PRO A 113 -13.20 6.17 -14.39
C PRO A 113 -12.95 4.88 -13.61
N LEU A 114 -11.86 4.78 -12.85
CA LEU A 114 -11.52 3.57 -12.11
C LEU A 114 -12.46 3.32 -10.93
N THR A 115 -12.87 2.06 -10.78
CA THR A 115 -13.55 1.56 -9.58
C THR A 115 -12.62 1.68 -8.36
N ASP A 116 -13.19 1.58 -7.15
CA ASP A 116 -12.39 1.66 -5.92
C ASP A 116 -11.39 0.51 -5.82
N LYS A 117 -11.79 -0.70 -6.27
CA LYS A 117 -10.88 -1.86 -6.41
C LYS A 117 -9.72 -1.54 -7.35
N GLN A 118 -10.02 -1.11 -8.58
CA GLN A 118 -8.99 -0.84 -9.59
C GLN A 118 -8.01 0.25 -9.14
N LEU A 119 -8.52 1.29 -8.47
CA LEU A 119 -7.69 2.33 -7.90
C LEU A 119 -6.78 1.80 -6.80
N TRP A 120 -7.32 0.97 -5.90
CA TRP A 120 -6.50 0.33 -4.86
C TRP A 120 -5.42 -0.57 -5.46
N GLU A 121 -5.77 -1.41 -6.44
CA GLU A 121 -4.82 -2.27 -7.15
C GLU A 121 -3.72 -1.48 -7.84
N GLN A 122 -4.07 -0.39 -8.50
CA GLN A 122 -3.09 0.50 -9.14
C GLN A 122 -2.10 1.01 -8.08
N ARG A 123 -2.59 1.51 -6.93
CA ARG A 123 -1.74 2.00 -5.85
C ARG A 123 -0.82 0.90 -5.30
N VAL A 124 -1.32 -0.33 -5.17
CA VAL A 124 -0.50 -1.48 -4.75
C VAL A 124 0.59 -1.79 -5.78
N ARG A 125 0.26 -1.81 -7.08
CA ARG A 125 1.24 -2.01 -8.16
C ARG A 125 2.31 -0.91 -8.14
N GLU A 126 1.94 0.34 -7.89
CA GLU A 126 2.89 1.45 -7.77
C GLU A 126 3.83 1.29 -6.56
N VAL A 127 3.31 0.86 -5.40
CA VAL A 127 4.12 0.59 -4.21
C VAL A 127 5.08 -0.57 -4.46
N LEU A 128 4.59 -1.67 -5.05
CA LEU A 128 5.41 -2.84 -5.40
C LEU A 128 6.45 -2.53 -6.50
N GLY A 129 6.12 -1.64 -7.44
CA GLY A 129 6.99 -1.18 -8.53
C GLY A 129 8.05 -0.19 -8.08
N LYS A 130 7.73 0.71 -7.14
CA LYS A 130 8.74 1.58 -6.46
C LYS A 130 9.76 0.75 -5.70
N ALA A 131 9.31 -0.31 -5.02
CA ALA A 131 10.22 -1.26 -4.37
C ALA A 131 11.09 -2.05 -5.37
N HIS A 132 10.75 -2.04 -6.66
CA HIS A 132 11.48 -2.71 -7.74
C HIS A 132 12.29 -1.76 -8.63
N SER A 133 12.41 -0.48 -8.26
CA SER A 133 13.39 0.42 -8.86
C SER A 133 14.72 0.32 -8.12
N PRO A 134 15.71 -0.44 -8.60
CA PRO A 134 17.09 -0.23 -8.20
C PRO A 134 17.54 1.11 -8.78
N ARG A 135 17.27 2.22 -8.07
CA ARG A 135 17.78 3.53 -8.47
C ARG A 135 18.03 4.43 -7.27
N ALA A 136 19.21 4.27 -6.67
CA ALA A 136 20.12 5.36 -6.30
C ALA A 136 21.39 4.81 -5.62
N GLU A 137 22.16 3.96 -6.32
CA GLU A 137 23.56 3.69 -5.92
C GLU A 137 24.51 3.65 -7.13
N VAL A 138 24.13 4.33 -8.23
CA VAL A 138 24.99 4.46 -9.42
C VAL A 138 24.92 5.87 -9.99
N GLN A 139 25.40 6.83 -9.20
CA GLN A 139 25.86 8.17 -9.57
C GLN A 139 26.38 8.74 -8.24
N GLU A 140 27.64 8.51 -7.86
CA GLU A 140 28.72 9.45 -8.16
C GLU A 140 30.08 8.80 -7.77
N LEU A 141 30.63 7.94 -8.63
CA LEU A 141 32.05 7.54 -8.60
C LEU A 141 32.70 7.77 -9.98
N ALA A 142 32.14 8.68 -10.77
CA ALA A 142 32.63 9.04 -12.10
C ALA A 142 33.21 10.47 -12.14
N GLU A 143 33.69 11.00 -11.00
CA GLU A 143 34.43 12.28 -10.94
C GLU A 143 35.86 12.16 -10.37
N THR A 144 36.42 10.94 -10.31
CA THR A 144 37.87 10.75 -10.14
C THR A 144 38.43 10.08 -11.38
N GLY A 145 38.45 10.82 -12.49
CA GLY A 145 38.89 10.27 -13.77
C GLY A 145 39.07 11.31 -14.87
N SER A 146 39.38 12.57 -14.52
CA SER A 146 39.96 13.49 -15.51
C SER A 146 41.47 13.30 -15.49
N LEU A 147 41.93 12.36 -16.32
CA LEU A 147 43.31 12.28 -16.74
C LEU A 147 43.74 13.64 -17.30
N ASP A 148 44.80 14.19 -16.72
CA ASP A 148 45.75 15.09 -17.38
C ASP A 148 46.10 14.60 -18.78
N PRO A 149 46.13 15.51 -19.76
CA PRO A 149 47.13 15.40 -20.80
C PRO A 149 47.71 16.77 -21.15
N HIS A 150 48.83 17.14 -20.56
CA HIS A 150 49.87 17.82 -21.34
C HIS A 150 51.29 17.58 -20.81
N PHE A 151 51.96 16.68 -21.54
CA PHE A 151 53.41 16.62 -21.64
C PHE A 151 53.95 17.98 -22.11
N GLY A 152 54.76 18.62 -21.27
CA GLY A 152 55.68 19.68 -21.63
C GLY A 152 57.01 19.40 -20.96
N HIS A 153 57.97 18.92 -21.77
CA HIS A 153 59.34 18.58 -21.39
C HIS A 153 60.03 19.70 -20.60
N ASP A 154 60.57 19.35 -19.43
CA ASP A 154 61.73 20.02 -18.83
C ASP A 154 62.83 18.97 -18.69
N VAL A 155 63.93 19.15 -19.42
CA VAL A 155 65.16 18.36 -19.26
C VAL A 155 66.24 19.33 -18.78
N PRO A 156 66.82 19.11 -17.59
CA PRO A 156 67.92 19.92 -17.09
C PRO A 156 69.28 19.35 -17.51
N LEU A 157 70.19 20.23 -17.96
CA LEU A 157 71.62 20.30 -17.59
C LEU A 157 72.27 21.56 -18.19
#